data_AF-A0A537WXJ2-F1
#
_entry.id   AF-A0A537WXJ2-F1
#
_cell.length_a   1.000
_cell.length_b   1.000
_cell.length_c   1.000
_cell.angle_alpha   90.00
_cell.angle_beta   90.00
_cell.angle_gamma   90.00
#
_symmetry.space_group_name_H-M   'P 1'
#
loop_
_entity.id
_entity.type
_entity.pdbx_description
1 polymer ?
#
loop_
_entity_poly.entity_id
_entity_poly.type
_entity_poly.pdbx_seq_one_letter_code
_entity_poly.pdbx_strand_id
1 'polypeptide(L)'
;MGAPPRLIAIAIDLDGALGDTRRLWDDWLEDAGRRARVDVTALDEQLPNWRQLLQRFAEERAPVYLRPDAEASAALRRLHAAGTRIGVFTEAPEELARIALAQLGAARRIEALETGDDALEKLLARIGPDVRVVRTRAELISLR
;
A
#
# COMPACT_ATOMS: atom_id res chain seq x y z
N MET A 1 -25.82 3.02 27.64
CA MET A 1 -24.51 2.66 27.08
C MET A 1 -24.58 2.96 25.58
N GLY A 2 -24.11 4.14 25.16
CA GLY A 2 -24.20 4.54 23.75
C GLY A 2 -23.36 3.61 22.87
N ALA A 3 -23.88 3.26 21.69
CA ALA A 3 -23.10 2.51 20.72
C ALA A 3 -21.78 3.27 20.44
N PRO A 4 -20.63 2.60 20.35
CA PRO A 4 -19.38 3.27 20.00
C PRO A 4 -19.56 3.98 18.65
N PRO A 5 -18.94 5.16 18.45
CA PRO A 5 -19.03 5.87 17.20
C PRO A 5 -18.58 4.95 16.06
N ARG A 6 -19.39 4.86 15.00
CA ARG A 6 -19.01 4.11 13.80
C ARG A 6 -17.81 4.81 13.16
N LEU A 7 -16.74 4.06 12.92
CA LEU A 7 -15.62 4.51 12.08
C LEU A 7 -16.13 4.72 10.65
N ILE A 8 -16.16 5.99 10.22
CA ILE A 8 -16.65 6.38 8.90
C ILE A 8 -15.58 6.15 7.84
N ALA A 9 -14.31 6.40 8.17
CA ALA A 9 -13.18 6.22 7.27
C ALA A 9 -11.89 5.86 8.01
N ILE A 10 -11.01 5.13 7.32
CA ILE A 10 -9.66 4.80 7.79
C ILE A 10 -8.63 4.98 6.68
N ALA A 11 -7.41 5.37 7.06
CA ALA A 11 -6.24 5.43 6.19
C ALA A 11 -5.22 4.42 6.69
N ILE A 12 -4.87 3.45 5.86
CA ILE A 12 -3.99 2.33 6.21
C ILE A 12 -2.64 2.50 5.51
N ASP A 13 -1.56 2.42 6.28
CA ASP A 13 -0.21 2.31 5.77
C ASP A 13 0.00 0.94 5.10
N LEU A 14 0.31 0.91 3.80
CA LEU A 14 0.54 -0.34 3.08
C LEU A 14 1.68 -1.14 3.71
N ASP A 15 2.84 -0.50 3.90
CA ASP A 15 4.09 -1.15 4.27
C ASP A 15 4.10 -1.56 5.75
N GLY A 16 3.54 -0.70 6.60
CA GLY A 16 3.47 -0.94 8.03
C GLY A 16 2.31 -1.85 8.47
N ALA A 17 1.18 -1.84 7.76
CA ALA A 17 -0.02 -2.56 8.20
C ALA A 17 -0.42 -3.76 7.34
N LEU A 18 -0.16 -3.74 6.03
CA LEU A 18 -0.61 -4.80 5.12
C LEU A 18 0.54 -5.70 4.69
N GLY A 19 1.59 -5.14 4.08
CA GLY A 19 2.78 -5.86 3.65
C GLY A 19 3.87 -4.90 3.18
N ASP A 20 5.08 -5.11 3.70
CA ASP A 20 6.26 -4.26 3.46
C ASP A 20 6.81 -4.44 2.04
N THR A 21 6.71 -3.40 1.22
CA THR A 21 7.15 -3.40 -0.18
C THR A 21 8.61 -2.98 -0.35
N ARG A 22 9.26 -2.44 0.70
CA ARG A 22 10.61 -1.85 0.60
C ARG A 22 11.64 -2.82 0.07
N ARG A 23 11.63 -4.07 0.55
CA ARG A 23 12.57 -5.10 0.07
C ARG A 23 12.38 -5.43 -1.42
N LEU A 24 11.15 -5.40 -1.92
CA LEU A 24 10.88 -5.65 -3.34
C LEU A 24 11.33 -4.45 -4.19
N TRP A 25 11.18 -3.23 -3.66
CA TRP A 25 11.66 -2.01 -4.28
C TRP A 25 13.20 -1.96 -4.35
N ASP A 26 13.87 -2.22 -3.23
CA ASP A 26 15.34 -2.21 -3.14
C ASP A 26 15.98 -3.21 -4.10
N ASP A 27 15.46 -4.44 -4.15
CA ASP A 27 15.95 -5.48 -5.07
C ASP A 27 15.73 -5.11 -6.54
N TRP A 28 14.64 -4.39 -6.85
CA TRP A 28 14.41 -3.87 -8.19
C TRP A 28 15.40 -2.74 -8.54
N LEU A 29 15.65 -1.81 -7.61
CA LEU A 29 16.63 -0.73 -7.80
C LEU A 29 18.03 -1.30 -8.07
N GLU A 30 18.45 -2.30 -7.30
CA GLU A 30 19.73 -2.98 -7.51
C GLU A 30 19.81 -3.63 -8.90
N ASP A 31 18.76 -4.35 -9.31
CA ASP A 31 18.73 -5.00 -10.63
C ASP A 31 18.73 -3.98 -11.78
N ALA A 32 17.95 -2.90 -11.65
CA ALA A 32 17.87 -1.82 -12.62
C ALA A 32 19.22 -1.09 -12.76
N GLY A 33 19.83 -0.67 -11.65
CA GLY A 33 21.13 -0.01 -11.63
C GLY A 33 22.22 -0.87 -12.27
N ARG A 34 22.23 -2.18 -11.97
CA ARG A 34 23.21 -3.12 -12.54
C ARG A 34 23.01 -3.38 -14.03
N ARG A 35 21.76 -3.58 -14.49
CA ARG A 35 21.47 -3.97 -15.88
C ARG A 35 21.45 -2.78 -16.83
N ALA A 36 20.80 -1.69 -16.43
CA ALA A 36 20.68 -0.49 -17.26
C ALA A 36 21.89 0.45 -17.10
N ARG A 37 22.72 0.25 -16.06
CA ARG A 37 23.88 1.11 -15.74
C ARG A 37 23.49 2.57 -15.55
N VAL A 38 22.40 2.79 -14.82
CA VAL A 38 21.82 4.11 -14.53
C VAL A 38 21.99 4.48 -13.06
N ASP A 39 21.95 5.77 -12.78
CA ASP A 39 21.74 6.27 -11.43
C ASP A 39 20.27 6.05 -11.03
N VAL A 40 20.06 5.21 -10.02
CA VAL A 40 18.73 4.85 -9.53
C VAL A 40 18.04 5.98 -8.74
N THR A 41 18.75 7.08 -8.45
CA THR A 41 18.16 8.31 -7.89
C THR A 41 17.60 9.24 -8.98
N ALA A 42 17.91 8.96 -10.25
CA ALA A 42 17.51 9.77 -11.42
C ALA A 42 16.75 8.92 -12.48
N LEU A 43 15.90 8.00 -12.03
CA LEU A 43 15.23 7.02 -12.90
C LEU A 43 14.37 7.65 -14.00
N ASP A 44 13.66 8.74 -13.73
CA ASP A 44 12.83 9.41 -14.72
C ASP A 44 13.66 9.96 -15.90
N GLU A 45 14.91 10.34 -15.66
CA GLU A 45 15.82 10.90 -16.65
C GLU A 45 16.62 9.81 -17.38
N GLN A 46 17.13 8.83 -16.62
CA GLN A 46 18.08 7.84 -17.15
C GLN A 46 17.41 6.52 -17.58
N LEU A 47 16.20 6.25 -17.09
CA LEU A 47 15.42 5.07 -17.48
C LEU A 47 13.93 5.42 -17.60
N PRO A 48 13.49 6.23 -18.59
CA PRO A 48 12.13 6.78 -18.64
C PRO A 48 10.99 5.74 -18.63
N ASN A 49 11.27 4.48 -18.99
CA ASN A 49 10.32 3.37 -18.96
C ASN A 49 10.36 2.54 -17.65
N TRP A 50 11.04 3.01 -16.62
CA TRP A 50 11.29 2.26 -15.39
C TRP A 50 10.00 1.77 -14.70
N ARG A 51 8.92 2.55 -14.74
CA ARG A 51 7.61 2.18 -14.19
C ARG A 51 7.09 0.86 -14.77
N GLN A 52 7.19 0.69 -16.09
CA GLN A 52 6.77 -0.53 -16.77
C GLN A 52 7.67 -1.72 -16.43
N LEU A 53 8.97 -1.47 -16.23
CA LEU A 53 9.93 -2.49 -15.82
C LEU A 53 9.70 -2.93 -14.37
N LEU A 54 9.44 -1.97 -13.47
CA LEU A 54 9.04 -2.22 -12.08
C LEU A 54 7.78 -3.07 -12.01
N GLN A 55 6.75 -2.70 -12.78
CA GLN A 55 5.49 -3.44 -12.79
C GLN A 55 5.72 -4.92 -13.12
N ARG A 56 6.43 -5.22 -14.22
CA ARG A 56 6.72 -6.60 -14.62
C ARG A 56 7.53 -7.36 -13.57
N PHE A 57 8.57 -6.73 -13.03
CA PHE A 57 9.40 -7.33 -11.99
C PHE A 57 8.59 -7.66 -10.74
N ALA A 58 7.74 -6.73 -10.30
CA ALA A 58 6.88 -6.91 -9.14
C ALA A 58 5.79 -7.97 -9.39
N GLU A 59 5.18 -8.03 -10.58
CA GLU A 59 4.21 -9.07 -10.94
C GLU A 59 4.80 -10.48 -10.81
N GLU A 60 6.04 -10.67 -11.27
CA GLU A 60 6.74 -11.95 -11.19
C GLU A 60 7.16 -12.31 -9.76
N ARG A 61 7.52 -11.31 -8.95
CA ARG A 61 8.21 -11.54 -7.68
C ARG A 61 7.39 -11.29 -6.43
N ALA A 62 6.29 -10.54 -6.51
CA ALA A 62 5.47 -10.19 -5.35
C ALA A 62 5.14 -11.37 -4.43
N PRO A 63 4.81 -12.59 -4.91
CA PRO A 63 4.56 -13.73 -4.03
C PRO A 63 5.73 -14.14 -3.11
N VAL A 64 6.97 -13.80 -3.47
CA VAL A 64 8.17 -14.09 -2.65
C VAL A 64 8.25 -13.14 -1.46
N TYR A 65 7.89 -11.88 -1.65
CA TYR A 65 8.05 -10.81 -0.66
C TYR A 65 6.79 -10.58 0.16
N LEU A 66 5.63 -10.76 -0.46
CA LEU A 66 4.33 -10.36 0.08
C LEU A 66 3.45 -11.57 0.30
N ARG A 67 3.22 -11.86 1.58
CA ARG A 67 2.34 -12.95 2.03
C ARG A 67 1.09 -12.36 2.67
N PRO A 68 -0.12 -12.76 2.22
CA PRO A 68 -1.35 -12.38 2.88
C PRO A 68 -1.34 -12.79 4.35
N ASP A 69 -1.74 -11.87 5.22
CA ASP A 69 -1.97 -12.14 6.64
C ASP A 69 -3.47 -12.37 6.89
N ALA A 70 -3.80 -13.47 7.56
CA ALA A 70 -5.19 -13.88 7.76
C ALA A 70 -5.98 -12.93 8.67
N GLU A 71 -5.33 -12.39 9.70
CA GLU A 71 -5.96 -11.49 10.68
C GLU A 71 -6.18 -10.10 10.07
N ALA A 72 -5.18 -9.56 9.36
CA ALA A 72 -5.31 -8.32 8.58
C ALA A 72 -6.41 -8.45 7.51
N SER A 73 -6.44 -9.56 6.79
CA SER A 73 -7.50 -9.86 5.80
C SER A 73 -8.88 -9.91 6.45
N ALA A 74 -8.99 -10.52 7.64
CA ALA A 74 -10.24 -10.57 8.39
C ALA A 74 -10.67 -9.17 8.88
N ALA A 75 -9.73 -8.35 9.36
CA ALA A 75 -9.99 -6.97 9.76
C ALA A 75 -10.52 -6.13 8.58
N LEU A 76 -9.84 -6.16 7.43
CA LEU A 76 -10.29 -5.47 6.21
C LEU A 76 -11.69 -5.92 5.78
N ARG A 77 -11.98 -7.22 5.84
CA ARG A 77 -13.33 -7.75 5.54
C ARG A 77 -14.38 -7.20 6.49
N ARG A 78 -14.11 -7.15 7.79
CA ARG A 78 -15.06 -6.61 8.78
C ARG A 78 -15.33 -5.12 8.55
N LEU A 79 -14.28 -4.33 8.36
CA LEU A 79 -14.36 -2.89 8.10
C LEU A 79 -15.19 -2.61 6.83
N HIS A 80 -14.88 -3.32 5.74
CA HIS A 80 -15.62 -3.19 4.49
C HIS A 80 -17.10 -3.59 4.66
N ALA A 81 -17.39 -4.70 5.36
CA ALA A 81 -18.76 -5.12 5.65
C ALA A 81 -19.54 -4.15 6.55
N ALA A 82 -18.84 -3.41 7.41
CA ALA A 82 -19.42 -2.36 8.23
C ALA A 82 -19.70 -1.05 7.46
N GLY A 83 -19.29 -0.98 6.20
CA GLY A 83 -19.41 0.21 5.34
C GLY A 83 -18.34 1.27 5.64
N THR A 84 -17.26 0.93 6.34
CA THR A 84 -16.14 1.85 6.56
C THR A 84 -15.42 2.10 5.24
N ARG A 85 -15.16 3.38 4.93
CA ARG A 85 -14.34 3.77 3.78
C ARG A 85 -12.87 3.48 4.07
N ILE A 86 -12.21 2.75 3.19
CA ILE A 86 -10.83 2.30 3.40
C ILE A 86 -9.93 2.93 2.36
N GLY A 87 -9.03 3.81 2.80
CA GLY A 87 -7.92 4.30 1.98
C GLY A 87 -6.60 3.62 2.35
N VAL A 88 -5.69 3.53 1.38
CA VAL A 88 -4.31 3.05 1.60
C VAL A 88 -3.32 4.12 1.15
N PHE A 89 -2.25 4.31 1.90
CA PHE A 89 -1.14 5.18 1.54
C PHE A 89 0.20 4.46 1.65
N THR A 90 1.19 4.90 0.89
CA THR A 90 2.56 4.38 0.90
C THR A 90 3.52 5.37 0.24
N GLU A 91 4.78 5.33 0.62
CA GLU A 91 5.85 6.06 -0.09
C GLU A 91 6.29 5.32 -1.37
N ALA A 92 5.92 4.03 -1.53
CA ALA A 92 6.28 3.23 -2.68
C ALA A 92 5.65 3.76 -3.98
N PRO A 93 6.29 3.55 -5.15
CA PRO A 93 5.70 3.88 -6.44
C PRO A 93 4.35 3.19 -6.67
N GLU A 94 3.46 3.86 -7.41
CA GLU A 94 2.09 3.41 -7.64
C GLU A 94 2.00 2.01 -8.27
N GLU A 95 2.88 1.70 -9.22
CA GLU A 95 2.94 0.38 -9.88
C GLU A 95 3.18 -0.74 -8.86
N LEU A 96 4.13 -0.55 -7.95
CA LEU A 96 4.46 -1.50 -6.89
C LEU A 96 3.33 -1.62 -5.88
N ALA A 97 2.77 -0.49 -5.45
CA ALA A 97 1.68 -0.45 -4.48
C ALA A 97 0.43 -1.20 -4.96
N ARG A 98 0.05 -1.02 -6.23
CA ARG A 98 -1.10 -1.72 -6.83
C ARG A 98 -0.88 -3.24 -6.88
N ILE A 99 0.30 -3.69 -7.28
CA ILE A 99 0.64 -5.12 -7.30
C ILE A 99 0.63 -5.69 -5.88
N ALA A 100 1.20 -4.97 -4.92
CA ALA A 100 1.20 -5.38 -3.52
C ALA A 100 -0.22 -5.57 -2.99
N LEU A 101 -1.12 -4.62 -3.23
CA LEU A 101 -2.52 -4.71 -2.81
C LEU A 101 -3.28 -5.86 -3.48
N ALA A 102 -2.99 -6.15 -4.75
CA ALA A 102 -3.56 -7.30 -5.45
C ALA A 102 -3.07 -8.61 -4.82
N GLN A 103 -1.76 -8.74 -4.61
CA GLN A 103 -1.12 -9.91 -4.02
C GLN A 103 -1.58 -10.16 -2.58
N LEU A 104 -1.79 -9.10 -1.79
CA LEU A 104 -2.29 -9.16 -0.42
C LEU A 104 -3.82 -9.34 -0.34
N GLY A 105 -4.52 -9.36 -1.47
CA GLY A 105 -5.98 -9.51 -1.53
C GLY A 105 -6.77 -8.31 -1.00
N ALA A 106 -6.12 -7.15 -0.85
CA ALA A 106 -6.72 -5.92 -0.33
C ALA A 106 -7.35 -5.04 -1.42
N ALA A 107 -6.89 -5.14 -2.67
CA ALA A 107 -7.26 -4.24 -3.77
C ALA A 107 -8.77 -4.02 -3.95
N ARG A 108 -9.60 -5.06 -3.78
CA ARG A 108 -11.06 -4.97 -3.98
C ARG A 108 -11.82 -4.28 -2.84
N ARG A 109 -11.15 -3.96 -1.73
CA ARG A 109 -11.78 -3.44 -0.51
C ARG A 109 -11.47 -1.98 -0.25
N ILE A 110 -10.51 -1.42 -0.99
CA ILE A 110 -10.06 -0.04 -0.84
C ILE A 110 -10.85 0.87 -1.78
N GLU A 111 -11.06 2.10 -1.35
CA GLU A 111 -11.72 3.16 -2.11
C GLU A 111 -10.69 4.08 -2.77
N ALA A 112 -9.52 4.24 -2.15
CA ALA A 112 -8.44 5.09 -2.64
C ALA A 112 -7.07 4.50 -2.28
N LEU A 113 -6.12 4.72 -3.18
CA LEU A 113 -4.69 4.50 -2.97
C LEU A 113 -4.02 5.83 -3.30
N GLU A 114 -3.16 6.31 -2.41
CA GLU A 114 -2.27 7.44 -2.69
C GLU A 114 -0.81 7.00 -2.45
N THR A 115 0.11 7.53 -3.25
CA THR A 115 1.52 7.09 -3.27
C THR A 115 2.52 8.24 -3.29
N GLY A 116 3.75 7.97 -2.87
CA GLY A 116 4.87 8.91 -2.78
C GLY A 116 4.91 9.69 -1.47
N ASP A 117 5.83 10.65 -1.37
CA ASP A 117 6.21 11.30 -0.11
C ASP A 117 5.04 11.95 0.67
N ASP A 118 4.06 12.54 -0.05
CA ASP A 118 2.88 13.18 0.54
C ASP A 118 1.60 12.31 0.48
N ALA A 119 1.76 10.98 0.40
CA ALA A 119 0.63 10.07 0.17
C ALA A 119 -0.45 10.17 1.26
N LEU A 120 -0.04 10.32 2.53
CA LEU A 120 -0.99 10.41 3.63
C LEU A 120 -1.81 11.70 3.55
N GLU A 121 -1.16 12.83 3.32
CA GLU A 121 -1.80 14.15 3.19
C GLU A 121 -2.82 14.15 2.03
N LYS A 122 -2.41 13.65 0.86
CA LYS A 122 -3.28 13.49 -0.32
C LYS A 122 -4.49 12.61 0.00
N LEU A 123 -4.25 11.50 0.72
CA LEU A 123 -5.31 10.57 1.08
C LEU A 123 -6.31 11.21 2.02
N LEU A 124 -5.84 11.85 3.10
CA LEU A 124 -6.71 12.53 4.08
C LEU A 124 -7.57 13.61 3.41
N ALA A 125 -7.01 14.40 2.49
CA ALA A 125 -7.76 15.37 1.70
C ALA A 125 -8.87 14.74 0.86
N ARG A 126 -8.65 13.51 0.38
CA ARG A 126 -9.59 12.75 -0.47
C ARG A 126 -10.70 12.05 0.32
N ILE A 127 -10.39 11.41 1.45
CA ILE A 127 -11.41 10.67 2.23
C ILE A 127 -12.19 11.60 3.18
N GLY A 128 -11.65 12.77 3.52
CA GLY A 128 -12.34 13.82 4.28
C GLY A 128 -12.00 13.82 5.79
N PRO A 129 -12.67 14.69 6.57
CA PRO A 129 -12.46 14.77 8.02
C PRO A 129 -12.95 13.48 8.73
N ASP A 130 -12.40 13.20 9.91
CA ASP A 130 -12.70 12.02 10.75
C ASP A 130 -12.16 10.66 10.23
N VAL A 131 -10.92 10.67 9.73
CA VAL A 131 -10.19 9.46 9.34
C VAL A 131 -9.31 8.98 10.49
N ARG A 132 -9.41 7.69 10.83
CA ARG A 132 -8.41 7.04 11.69
C ARG A 132 -7.24 6.54 10.86
N VAL A 133 -6.04 7.01 11.19
CA VAL A 133 -4.80 6.51 10.59
C VAL A 133 -4.36 5.22 11.29
N VAL A 134 -3.98 4.22 10.51
CA VAL A 134 -3.52 2.90 10.93
C VAL A 134 -2.15 2.66 10.29
N ARG A 135 -1.09 2.70 11.10
CA ARG A 135 0.29 2.56 10.63
C ARG A 135 0.84 1.16 10.79
N THR A 136 0.25 0.36 11.68
CA THR A 136 0.78 -0.97 11.97
C THR A 136 -0.27 -2.06 11.81
N ARG A 137 0.20 -3.29 11.55
CA ARG A 137 -0.68 -4.45 11.48
C ARG A 137 -1.42 -4.69 12.79
N ALA A 138 -0.75 -4.49 13.92
CA ALA A 138 -1.35 -4.64 15.24
C ALA A 138 -2.50 -3.64 15.46
N GLU A 139 -2.32 -2.37 15.06
CA GLU A 139 -3.39 -1.37 15.08
C GLU A 139 -4.58 -1.81 14.23
N LEU A 140 -4.34 -2.28 12.99
CA LEU A 140 -5.38 -2.76 12.10
C LEU A 140 -6.18 -3.91 12.72
N ILE A 141 -5.49 -4.89 13.31
CA ILE A 141 -6.12 -6.07 13.93
C ILE A 141 -6.92 -5.69 15.18
N SER A 142 -6.46 -4.67 15.92
CA SER A 142 -7.15 -4.15 17.11
C SER A 142 -8.48 -3.46 16.81
N LEU A 143 -8.74 -3.10 15.54
CA LEU A 143 -10.04 -2.57 15.10
C LEU A 143 -11.05 -3.73 15.10
N ARG A 144 -11.72 -3.91 16.23
CA ARG A 144 -12.83 -4.84 16.40
C ARG A 144 -14.14 -4.21 15.96
#